data_AF-A4BVX0-F1
#
_entry.id   AF-A4BVX0-F1
#
_cell.length_a   1.000
_cell.length_b   1.000
_cell.length_c   1.000
_cell.angle_alpha   90.00
_cell.angle_beta   90.00
_cell.angle_gamma   90.00
#
_symmetry.space_group_name_H-M   'P 1'
#
loop_
_entity.id
_entity.type
_entity.pdbx_description
1 polymer ?
#
loop_
_entity_poly.entity_id
_entity_poly.type
_entity_poly.pdbx_seq_one_letter_code
_entity_poly.pdbx_strand_id
1 'polypeptide(L)' 'PTYAAGFMTFGWGCHSSEPRQTPLNEIERRLAPLDLKTKYYTAAAHVASFALPGYIEALKK' A
#
# COMPACT_ATOMS: atom_id res chain seq x y z
N PRO A 1 -12.75 -3.42 9.61
CA PRO A 1 -12.81 -3.04 11.05
C PRO A 1 -12.91 -4.24 12.02
N THR A 2 -13.21 -5.45 11.55
CA THR A 2 -13.40 -6.65 12.38
C THR A 2 -12.09 -7.32 12.82
N TYR A 3 -10.93 -6.87 12.33
CA TYR A 3 -9.64 -7.32 12.84
C TYR A 3 -9.36 -6.68 14.21
N ALA A 4 -8.84 -7.49 15.13
CA ALA A 4 -8.47 -7.03 16.46
C ALA A 4 -7.44 -5.89 16.36
N ALA A 5 -7.58 -4.90 17.25
CA ALA A 5 -6.65 -3.77 17.39
C ALA A 5 -6.49 -2.87 16.15
N GLY A 6 -7.45 -2.87 15.22
CA GLY A 6 -7.49 -1.88 14.13
C GLY A 6 -6.70 -2.30 12.89
N PHE A 7 -5.56 -1.64 12.64
CA PHE A 7 -4.79 -1.82 11.40
C PHE A 7 -4.01 -3.14 11.38
N MET A 8 -4.22 -3.94 10.34
CA MET A 8 -3.45 -5.16 10.07
C MET A 8 -2.26 -4.84 9.17
N THR A 9 -1.09 -5.38 9.50
CA THR A 9 0.12 -5.29 8.66
C THR A 9 0.25 -6.53 7.78
N PHE A 10 0.67 -6.37 6.52
CA PHE A 10 0.95 -7.47 5.60
C PHE A 10 2.47 -7.63 5.41
N GLY A 11 2.97 -8.86 5.49
CA GLY A 11 4.34 -9.18 5.07
C GLY A 11 4.45 -9.05 3.56
N TRP A 12 5.40 -8.24 3.08
CA TRP A 12 5.62 -7.97 1.65
C TRP A 12 7.09 -8.14 1.30
N GLY A 13 7.39 -8.91 0.24
CA GLY A 13 8.76 -9.19 -0.21
C GLY A 13 8.86 -9.19 -1.73
N CYS A 14 9.94 -8.59 -2.24
CA CYS A 14 10.31 -8.58 -3.65
C CYS A 14 11.84 -8.52 -3.77
N HIS A 15 12.41 -9.05 -4.85
CA HIS A 15 13.84 -8.94 -5.13
C HIS A 15 14.27 -7.52 -5.55
N SER A 16 13.32 -6.66 -5.94
CA SER A 16 13.57 -5.24 -6.25
C SER A 16 12.91 -4.34 -5.21
N SER A 17 13.53 -3.18 -4.94
CA SER A 17 12.97 -2.15 -4.08
C SER A 17 11.99 -1.21 -4.80
N GLU A 18 11.92 -1.29 -6.13
CA GLU A 18 11.09 -0.40 -6.96
C GLU A 18 9.58 -0.60 -6.76
N PRO A 19 9.03 -1.83 -6.67
CA PRO A 19 7.57 -2.01 -6.67
C PRO A 19 6.87 -1.32 -5.50
N ARG A 20 7.49 -1.30 -4.31
CA ARG A 20 6.96 -0.62 -3.11
C ARG A 20 7.12 0.92 -3.15
N GLN A 21 7.79 1.46 -4.16
CA GLN A 21 8.06 2.89 -4.34
C GLN A 21 7.42 3.43 -5.62
N THR A 22 6.49 2.67 -6.22
CA THR A 22 5.80 3.09 -7.44
C THR A 22 5.06 4.41 -7.17
N PRO A 23 5.28 5.47 -7.97
CA PRO A 23 4.68 6.77 -7.70
C PRO A 23 3.17 6.76 -7.98
N LEU A 24 2.45 7.68 -7.34
CA LEU A 24 0.98 7.76 -7.40
C LEU A 24 0.44 7.78 -8.84
N ASN A 25 1.00 8.65 -9.68
CA ASN A 25 0.58 8.83 -11.07
C ASN A 25 0.73 7.53 -11.91
N GLU A 26 1.73 6.72 -11.61
CA GLU A 26 1.95 5.45 -12.28
C GLU A 26 0.90 4.41 -11.88
N ILE A 27 0.51 4.37 -10.59
CA ILE A 27 -0.59 3.52 -10.14
C ILE A 27 -1.93 3.99 -10.73
N GLU A 28 -2.19 5.29 -10.78
CA GLU A 28 -3.39 5.85 -11.41
C GLU A 28 -3.47 5.48 -12.90
N ARG A 29 -2.37 5.62 -13.64
CA ARG A 29 -2.27 5.21 -15.05
C ARG A 29 -2.61 3.73 -15.24
N ARG A 30 -2.14 2.86 -14.34
CA ARG A 30 -2.43 1.41 -14.37
C ARG A 30 -3.90 1.10 -14.05
N LEU A 31 -4.53 1.88 -13.19
CA LEU A 31 -5.92 1.67 -12.79
C LEU A 31 -6.93 2.18 -13.81
N ALA A 32 -6.61 3.28 -14.52
CA ALA A 32 -7.51 3.93 -15.47
C ALA A 32 -8.20 2.99 -16.49
N PRO A 33 -7.51 2.03 -17.15
CA PRO A 33 -8.16 1.16 -18.13
C PRO A 33 -8.95 -0.01 -17.52
N LEU A 34 -8.85 -0.25 -16.20
CA LEU A 34 -9.42 -1.44 -15.57
C LEU A 34 -10.90 -1.29 -15.12
N ASP A 35 -11.46 -0.07 -15.19
CA ASP A 35 -12.83 0.27 -14.76
C ASP A 35 -13.24 -0.35 -13.40
N LEU A 36 -12.31 -0.36 -12.45
CA LEU A 36 -12.52 -0.98 -11.14
C LEU A 36 -13.37 -0.09 -10.23
N LYS A 37 -14.54 -0.60 -9.83
CA LYS A 37 -15.40 0.03 -8.81
C LYS A 37 -15.05 -0.48 -7.42
N THR A 38 -14.06 0.15 -6.80
CA THR A 38 -13.59 -0.18 -5.45
C THR A 38 -14.23 0.73 -4.40
N LYS A 39 -14.42 0.20 -3.18
CA LYS A 39 -14.94 0.97 -2.03
C LYS A 39 -13.85 1.41 -1.05
N TYR A 40 -12.64 0.86 -1.18
CA TYR A 40 -11.55 1.09 -0.23
C TYR A 40 -10.21 1.29 -0.94
N TYR A 41 -9.89 0.41 -1.90
CA TYR A 41 -8.64 0.50 -2.65
C TYR A 41 -8.67 1.69 -3.61
N THR A 42 -7.68 2.57 -3.50
CA THR A 42 -7.40 3.67 -4.43
C THR A 42 -5.90 3.75 -4.65
N ALA A 43 -5.44 4.45 -5.69
CA ALA A 43 -4.01 4.66 -5.91
C ALA A 43 -3.35 5.36 -4.69
N ALA A 44 -4.05 6.32 -4.08
CA ALA A 44 -3.60 6.97 -2.85
C ALA A 44 -3.51 6.01 -1.67
N ALA A 45 -4.53 5.16 -1.46
CA ALA A 45 -4.51 4.15 -0.39
C ALA A 45 -3.39 3.12 -0.62
N HIS A 46 -3.11 2.75 -1.86
CA HIS A 46 -2.00 1.87 -2.22
C HIS A 46 -0.66 2.46 -1.77
N VAL A 47 -0.36 3.70 -2.19
CA VAL A 47 0.92 4.35 -1.83
C VAL A 47 1.01 4.56 -0.32
N ALA A 48 -0.08 5.02 0.31
CA ALA A 48 -0.13 5.25 1.75
C ALA A 48 0.01 3.97 2.58
N SER A 49 -0.31 2.79 2.04
CA SER A 49 -0.17 1.52 2.77
C SER A 49 1.27 1.16 3.14
N PHE A 50 2.26 1.78 2.47
CA PHE A 50 3.68 1.62 2.79
C PHE A 50 4.19 2.65 3.82
N ALA A 51 3.38 3.63 4.21
CA ALA A 51 3.69 4.53 5.31
C ALA A 51 3.31 3.86 6.64
N LEU A 52 4.30 3.39 7.38
CA LEU A 52 4.08 2.63 8.62
C LEU A 52 4.18 3.54 9.85
N PRO A 53 3.50 3.21 10.95
CA PRO A 53 3.69 3.89 12.23
C PRO A 53 5.16 3.81 12.69
N GLY A 54 5.64 4.85 13.38
CA GLY A 54 7.05 4.95 13.77
C GLY A 54 7.59 3.75 14.57
N TYR A 55 6.76 3.12 15.39
CA TYR A 55 7.17 1.92 16.14
C TYR A 55 7.40 0.69 15.25
N ILE A 56 6.72 0.58 14.10
CA ILE A 56 6.97 -0.47 13.10
C ILE A 56 8.19 -0.10 12.25
N GLU A 57 8.33 1.17 11.86
CA GLU A 57 9.52 1.63 11.16
C GLU A 57 10.81 1.35 11.95
N ALA A 58 10.78 1.53 13.27
CA ALA A 58 11.90 1.20 14.16
C ALA A 58 12.29 -0.30 14.16
N LEU A 59 11.41 -1.19 13.70
CA LEU A 59 11.68 -2.64 13.61
C LEU A 59 12.23 -3.06 12.24
N LYS A 60 12.15 -2.19 11.22
CA LYS A 60 12.73 -2.44 9.89
C LYS A 60 14.24 -2.24 9.99
N LYS A 61 14.97 -3.35 9.94
CA LYS A 61 16.45 -3.36 9.92
C LYS A 61 16.99 -2.84 8.59
#